data_AF-A0A167SY97-F1
#
_entry.id   AF-A0A167SY97-F1
#
_cell.length_a   1.000
_cell.length_b   1.000
_cell.length_c   1.000
_cell.angle_alpha   90.00
_cell.angle_beta   90.00
_cell.angle_gamma   90.00
#
_symmetry.space_group_name_H-M   'P 1'
#
loop_
_entity.id
_entity.type
_entity.pdbx_description
1 polymer ?
#
loop_
_entity_poly.entity_id
_entity_poly.type
_entity_poly.pdbx_seq_one_letter_code
_entity_poly.pdbx_strand_id
1 'polypeptide(L)'
;MADYQVPEIEDFVSASLRIYSDQVDRTIKISWAVNLLGVSEVIFFISPADEFFDLIVRFVEIAVPANLIPLVTHLLEARTDHEAQRLWITDAHRLIGLYCRKSKAPHVQKIQHYNGRVPAFALSEIVFLVSLTSSDKGVAQLAAQALRYIAIAEMQPGVPTNPGIDDEDRAQRHRVYIQLGDPNVIVFGRAEQQKRTRKLLRSLSSTSVTNVAVWQECFWRWTDLCASIAQSSLASASEHPRREQLVAQEVGLQNMLPLYPSSWIVQEDFVQWRNLTLFLAAFSGVCCQENYNSSALQTIVPQQILPDDMRVLKNPKQLVERFIKELTDFLISDSTKICEVAREALGAELSPSLYGVLFKHLEEVTHEITAGAHQEFSEPFGTFLDQFTAILKMLVEKSDIPPEEVQGIDISETLVTLTGFIARYSNPHSHRIRTKLCALCDSVCKRTETLMLRSDTTARQEIIDTIMDWIQDPSLIIESSISHAQNGLNIACIRSAVNLMASLDLSVSDAHKADGTGHNTSRLFIRYYNVLIKGLHFSQQGVFSHRQPHSTKRPKYRS
;
A
#
# COMPACT_ATOMS: atom_id res chain seq x y z
N MET A 1 33.89 47.47 -18.39
CA MET A 1 33.49 46.06 -18.18
C MET A 1 32.63 46.07 -16.95
N ALA A 2 31.40 45.56 -17.04
CA ALA A 2 30.47 45.60 -15.92
C ALA A 2 30.97 44.63 -14.82
N ASP A 3 31.51 45.19 -13.74
CA ASP A 3 31.69 44.48 -12.48
C ASP A 3 30.28 44.16 -11.96
N TYR A 4 29.74 43.01 -12.36
CA TYR A 4 28.44 42.60 -11.87
C TYR A 4 28.53 42.37 -10.37
N GLN A 5 27.79 43.15 -9.60
CA GLN A 5 27.76 42.98 -8.15
C GLN A 5 26.95 41.73 -7.79
N VAL A 6 27.28 41.07 -6.67
CA VAL A 6 26.53 39.91 -6.18
C VAL A 6 25.00 40.14 -6.12
N PRO A 7 24.49 41.31 -5.67
CA PRO A 7 23.06 41.60 -5.70
C PRO A 7 22.46 41.57 -7.11
N GLU A 8 23.19 42.00 -8.15
CA GLU A 8 22.70 42.00 -9.52
C GLU A 8 22.52 40.58 -10.08
N ILE A 9 23.40 39.66 -9.68
CA ILE A 9 23.29 38.23 -10.02
C ILE A 9 22.08 37.61 -9.32
N GLU A 10 21.88 37.93 -8.04
CA GLU A 10 20.74 37.44 -7.25
C GLU A 10 19.41 37.97 -7.81
N ASP A 11 19.35 39.25 -8.17
CA ASP A 11 18.20 39.87 -8.82
C ASP A 11 17.92 39.25 -10.19
N PHE A 12 18.96 38.99 -10.98
CA PHE A 12 18.81 38.31 -12.27
C PHE A 12 18.29 36.88 -12.11
N VAL A 13 18.85 36.10 -11.18
CA VAL A 13 18.36 34.74 -10.90
C VAL A 13 16.90 34.79 -10.45
N SER A 14 16.56 35.66 -9.51
CA SER A 14 15.19 35.84 -9.02
C SER A 14 14.21 36.23 -10.14
N ALA A 15 14.60 37.17 -11.02
CA ALA A 15 13.80 37.56 -12.18
C ALA A 15 13.64 36.40 -13.18
N SER A 16 14.70 35.63 -13.42
CA SER A 16 14.67 34.50 -14.36
C SER A 16 13.74 33.36 -13.92
N LEU A 17 13.60 33.15 -12.60
CA LEU A 17 12.69 32.12 -12.06
C LEU A 17 11.22 32.40 -12.38
N ARG A 18 10.85 33.66 -12.67
CA ARG A 18 9.49 34.02 -13.06
C ARG A 18 9.04 33.36 -14.36
N ILE A 19 9.98 32.93 -15.21
CA ILE A 19 9.69 32.14 -16.42
C ILE A 19 8.87 30.88 -16.07
N TYR A 20 9.08 30.30 -14.88
CA TYR A 20 8.33 29.12 -14.46
C TYR A 20 6.94 29.43 -13.90
N SER A 21 6.75 30.59 -13.25
CA SER A 21 5.47 31.00 -12.66
C SER A 21 4.54 31.69 -13.64
N ASP A 22 5.09 32.37 -14.65
CA ASP A 22 4.31 33.12 -15.62
C ASP A 22 3.59 32.16 -16.59
N GLN A 23 2.50 32.64 -17.21
CA GLN A 23 1.71 31.96 -18.25
C GLN A 23 2.48 31.89 -19.58
N VAL A 24 3.70 31.38 -19.50
CA VAL A 24 4.66 31.27 -20.59
C VAL A 24 4.56 29.87 -21.18
N ASP A 25 4.72 29.77 -22.50
CA ASP A 25 4.69 28.50 -23.21
C ASP A 25 5.67 27.48 -22.63
N ARG A 26 5.26 26.20 -22.60
CA ARG A 26 6.06 25.10 -22.06
C ARG A 26 7.44 25.01 -22.72
N THR A 27 7.53 25.30 -24.01
CA THR A 27 8.77 25.26 -24.80
C THR A 27 9.79 26.27 -24.28
N ILE A 28 9.37 27.45 -23.82
CA ILE A 28 10.26 28.46 -23.25
C ILE A 28 10.79 27.99 -21.90
N LYS A 29 9.92 27.40 -21.06
CA LYS A 29 10.34 26.82 -19.77
C LYS A 29 11.38 25.70 -19.98
N ILE A 30 11.16 24.83 -20.97
CA ILE A 30 12.10 23.77 -21.37
C ILE A 30 13.41 24.37 -21.88
N SER A 31 13.34 25.34 -22.78
CA SER A 31 14.54 25.99 -23.35
C SER A 31 15.39 26.64 -22.25
N TRP A 32 14.74 27.25 -21.25
CA TRP A 32 15.41 27.82 -20.09
C TRP A 32 16.07 26.75 -19.23
N ALA A 33 15.34 25.68 -18.87
CA ALA A 33 15.88 24.58 -18.07
C ALA A 33 17.11 23.92 -18.74
N VAL A 34 17.04 23.67 -20.05
CA VAL A 34 18.14 23.12 -20.85
C VAL A 34 19.33 24.08 -20.91
N ASN A 35 19.08 25.37 -21.13
CA ASN A 35 20.15 26.38 -21.19
C ASN A 35 20.87 26.49 -19.84
N LEU A 36 20.12 26.59 -18.75
CA LEU A 36 20.66 26.64 -17.41
C LEU A 36 21.53 25.42 -17.11
N LEU A 37 21.05 24.22 -17.46
CA LEU A 37 21.83 23.00 -17.28
C LEU A 37 23.16 23.11 -18.04
N GLY A 38 23.12 23.54 -19.30
CA GLY A 38 24.33 23.75 -20.11
C GLY A 38 25.31 24.74 -19.47
N VAL A 39 24.83 25.89 -19.00
CA VAL A 39 25.64 26.88 -18.27
C VAL A 39 26.20 26.30 -16.97
N SER A 40 25.41 25.49 -16.25
CA SER A 40 25.83 24.85 -15.01
C SER A 40 26.91 23.79 -15.24
N GLU A 41 26.98 23.18 -16.43
CA GLU A 41 28.04 22.26 -16.78
C GLU A 41 29.38 22.96 -17.08
N VAL A 42 29.36 24.23 -17.49
CA VAL A 42 30.58 25.02 -17.76
C VAL A 42 31.47 25.10 -16.53
N ILE A 43 30.91 25.08 -15.32
CA ILE A 43 31.70 25.16 -14.08
C ILE A 43 32.74 24.03 -13.95
N PHE A 44 32.51 22.88 -14.59
CA PHE A 44 33.44 21.75 -14.57
C PHE A 44 34.64 21.91 -15.51
N PHE A 45 34.57 22.86 -16.45
CA PHE A 45 35.58 23.04 -17.50
C PHE A 45 36.23 24.44 -17.49
N ILE A 46 35.61 25.42 -16.85
CA ILE A 46 36.09 26.81 -16.83
C ILE A 46 37.43 26.95 -16.09
N SER A 47 38.32 27.73 -16.69
CA SER A 47 39.64 28.04 -16.13
C SER A 47 39.54 29.22 -15.15
N PRO A 48 40.27 29.21 -14.02
CA PRO A 48 40.40 30.38 -13.15
C PRO A 48 40.97 31.64 -13.82
N ALA A 49 41.58 31.49 -15.00
CA ALA A 49 42.10 32.61 -15.80
C ALA A 49 41.05 33.21 -16.77
N ASP A 50 39.85 32.63 -16.84
CA ASP A 50 38.76 33.13 -17.68
C ASP A 50 38.21 34.45 -17.12
N GLU A 51 37.93 35.42 -18.00
CA GLU A 51 37.45 36.74 -17.59
C GLU A 51 36.08 36.71 -16.90
N PHE A 52 35.25 35.68 -17.18
CA PHE A 52 33.94 35.49 -16.59
C PHE A 52 33.93 34.48 -15.45
N PHE A 53 35.09 34.03 -14.98
CA PHE A 53 35.20 32.96 -13.99
C PHE A 53 34.37 33.22 -12.74
N ASP A 54 34.58 34.36 -12.07
CA ASP A 54 33.88 34.67 -10.81
C ASP A 54 32.37 34.87 -11.02
N LEU A 55 31.99 35.48 -12.14
CA LEU A 55 30.59 35.67 -12.53
C LEU A 55 29.88 34.33 -12.73
N ILE A 56 30.46 33.43 -13.52
CA ILE A 56 29.87 32.12 -13.82
C ILE A 56 29.81 31.26 -12.55
N VAL A 57 30.88 31.24 -11.76
CA VAL A 57 30.92 30.48 -10.51
C VAL A 57 29.83 30.95 -9.55
N ARG A 58 29.69 32.27 -9.35
CA ARG A 58 28.66 32.83 -8.47
C ARG A 58 27.24 32.65 -9.02
N PHE A 59 27.05 32.83 -10.32
CA PHE A 59 25.78 32.58 -10.97
C PHE A 59 25.32 31.13 -10.77
N VAL A 60 26.18 30.15 -11.06
CA VAL A 60 25.84 28.73 -10.93
C VAL A 60 25.61 28.34 -9.47
N GLU A 61 26.39 28.88 -8.52
CA GLU A 61 26.22 28.67 -7.08
C GLU A 61 24.80 28.99 -6.60
N ILE A 62 24.23 30.11 -7.04
CA ILE A 62 22.88 30.55 -6.67
C ILE A 62 21.82 29.92 -7.57
N ALA A 63 22.04 29.89 -8.88
CA ALA A 63 21.03 29.53 -9.87
C ALA A 63 20.65 28.04 -9.84
N VAL A 64 21.61 27.14 -9.60
CA VAL A 64 21.36 25.69 -9.59
C VAL A 64 20.31 25.27 -8.55
N PRO A 65 20.49 25.54 -7.24
CA PRO A 65 19.47 25.18 -6.25
C PRO A 65 18.17 25.96 -6.43
N ALA A 66 18.26 27.21 -6.87
CA ALA A 66 17.10 28.07 -7.07
C ALA A 66 16.19 27.60 -8.22
N ASN A 67 16.77 27.05 -9.29
CA ASN A 67 16.02 26.48 -10.42
C ASN A 67 15.57 25.03 -10.19
N LEU A 68 16.23 24.30 -9.29
CA LEU A 68 15.77 22.96 -8.91
C LEU A 68 14.35 23.02 -8.33
N ILE A 69 14.06 24.05 -7.52
CA ILE A 69 12.77 24.28 -6.87
C ILE A 69 11.60 24.30 -7.88
N PRO A 70 11.52 25.22 -8.86
CA PRO A 70 10.40 25.24 -9.79
C PRO A 70 10.30 23.96 -10.63
N LEU A 71 11.42 23.33 -11.00
CA LEU A 71 11.39 22.05 -11.73
C LEU A 71 10.68 20.95 -10.94
N VAL A 72 11.01 20.81 -9.65
CA VAL A 72 10.36 19.80 -8.80
C VAL A 72 8.94 20.20 -8.41
N THR A 73 8.63 21.50 -8.26
CA THR A 73 7.25 21.97 -8.06
C THR A 73 6.37 21.65 -9.28
N HIS A 74 6.84 21.90 -10.50
CA HIS A 74 6.12 21.54 -11.72
C HIS A 74 5.98 20.01 -11.91
N LEU A 75 7.00 19.24 -11.50
CA LEU A 75 6.89 17.77 -11.45
C LEU A 75 5.82 17.32 -10.45
N LEU A 76 5.70 18.00 -9.31
CA LEU A 76 4.67 17.73 -8.33
C LEU A 76 3.27 18.03 -8.93
N GLU A 77 3.10 19.19 -9.55
CA GLU A 77 1.81 19.61 -10.12
C GLU A 77 1.36 18.77 -11.32
N ALA A 78 2.29 18.09 -12.01
CA ALA A 78 1.99 17.27 -13.18
C ALA A 78 0.92 16.18 -12.96
N ARG A 79 0.71 15.69 -11.73
CA ARG A 79 -0.27 14.64 -11.32
C ARG A 79 -0.47 13.52 -12.36
N THR A 80 -1.39 13.64 -13.32
CA THR A 80 -1.70 12.63 -14.35
C THR A 80 -1.12 12.92 -15.74
N ASP A 81 -0.47 14.06 -15.96
CA ASP A 81 0.24 14.39 -17.21
C ASP A 81 1.60 13.66 -17.25
N HIS A 82 1.64 12.48 -17.88
CA HIS A 82 2.87 11.68 -17.99
C HIS A 82 3.96 12.35 -18.82
N GLU A 83 3.60 13.19 -19.80
CA GLU A 83 4.59 13.92 -20.61
C GLU A 83 5.27 15.01 -19.78
N ALA A 84 4.50 15.74 -18.98
CA ALA A 84 5.03 16.65 -17.95
C ALA A 84 5.98 15.94 -17.01
N GLN A 85 5.55 14.81 -16.46
CA GLN A 85 6.34 14.06 -15.49
C GLN A 85 7.70 13.69 -16.08
N ARG A 86 7.73 13.11 -17.29
CA ARG A 86 8.96 12.71 -17.98
C ARG A 86 9.90 13.89 -18.22
N LEU A 87 9.35 15.02 -18.64
CA LEU A 87 10.12 16.23 -18.87
C LEU A 87 10.77 16.72 -17.58
N TRP A 88 9.95 17.03 -16.57
CA TRP A 88 10.43 17.68 -15.35
C TRP A 88 11.34 16.77 -14.52
N ILE A 89 11.08 15.46 -14.46
CA ILE A 89 11.97 14.53 -13.77
C ILE A 89 13.32 14.41 -14.48
N THR A 90 13.36 14.47 -15.81
CA THR A 90 14.61 14.38 -16.57
C THR A 90 15.52 15.58 -16.25
N ASP A 91 14.96 16.78 -16.25
CA ASP A 91 15.73 18.00 -15.98
C ASP A 91 16.14 18.08 -14.51
N ALA A 92 15.24 17.79 -13.57
CA ALA A 92 15.56 17.75 -12.14
C ALA A 92 16.63 16.70 -11.82
N HIS A 93 16.54 15.50 -12.42
CA HIS A 93 17.54 14.44 -12.27
C HIS A 93 18.92 14.86 -12.79
N ARG A 94 19.00 15.55 -13.93
CA ARG A 94 20.27 16.06 -14.47
C ARG A 94 20.88 17.14 -13.58
N LEU A 95 20.06 18.09 -13.13
CA LEU A 95 20.50 19.21 -12.30
C LEU A 95 21.03 18.72 -10.94
N ILE A 96 20.34 17.79 -10.30
CA ILE A 96 20.80 17.22 -9.03
C ILE A 96 22.04 16.33 -9.19
N GLY A 97 22.18 15.70 -10.36
CA GLY A 97 23.38 14.93 -10.73
C GLY A 97 24.67 15.78 -10.75
N LEU A 98 24.58 17.10 -10.95
CA LEU A 98 25.75 17.99 -10.90
C LEU A 98 26.44 17.96 -9.53
N TYR A 99 25.68 17.87 -8.44
CA TYR A 99 26.23 17.79 -7.08
C TYR A 99 27.05 16.51 -6.84
N CYS A 100 26.78 15.45 -7.59
CA CYS A 100 27.47 14.15 -7.46
C CYS A 100 28.77 14.05 -8.27
N ARG A 101 29.02 15.00 -9.19
CA ARG A 101 30.21 14.96 -10.05
C ARG A 101 31.46 15.24 -9.22
N LYS A 102 32.41 14.30 -9.23
CA LYS A 102 33.70 14.46 -8.56
C LYS A 102 34.54 15.49 -9.32
N SER A 103 35.02 16.51 -8.61
CA SER A 103 35.96 17.49 -9.15
C SER A 103 37.02 17.82 -8.12
N LYS A 104 38.26 18.06 -8.57
CA LYS A 104 39.36 18.58 -7.74
C LYS A 104 39.36 20.11 -7.69
N ALA A 105 38.55 20.75 -8.52
CA ALA A 105 38.57 22.20 -8.66
C ALA A 105 37.82 22.86 -7.48
N PRO A 106 38.46 23.79 -6.74
CA PRO A 106 37.86 24.40 -5.55
C PRO A 106 36.54 25.13 -5.82
N HIS A 107 36.38 25.73 -7.00
CA HIS A 107 35.16 26.46 -7.35
C HIS A 107 33.94 25.56 -7.58
N VAL A 108 34.14 24.30 -7.97
CA VAL A 108 33.04 23.32 -8.07
C VAL A 108 32.51 22.96 -6.67
N GLN A 109 33.39 22.96 -5.66
CA GLN A 109 32.99 22.72 -4.27
C GLN A 109 32.10 23.83 -3.72
N LYS A 110 32.17 25.06 -4.26
CA LYS A 110 31.30 26.17 -3.83
C LYS A 110 29.82 25.82 -4.02
N ILE A 111 29.44 25.23 -5.17
CA ILE A 111 28.07 24.74 -5.39
C ILE A 111 27.71 23.68 -4.34
N GLN A 112 28.59 22.71 -4.11
CA GLN A 112 28.36 21.60 -3.19
C GLN A 112 28.21 22.07 -1.73
N HIS A 113 28.91 23.14 -1.33
CA HIS A 113 28.88 23.66 0.04
C HIS A 113 27.88 24.79 0.24
N TYR A 114 27.17 25.22 -0.81
CA TYR A 114 26.23 26.31 -0.72
C TYR A 114 24.97 25.92 0.06
N ASN A 115 24.64 26.69 1.11
CA ASN A 115 23.52 26.40 2.02
C ASN A 115 22.14 26.37 1.34
N GLY A 116 21.94 27.11 0.25
CA GLY A 116 20.66 27.13 -0.47
C GLY A 116 20.25 25.79 -1.08
N ARG A 117 21.18 24.82 -1.16
CA ARG A 117 20.86 23.45 -1.59
C ARG A 117 19.97 22.69 -0.59
N VAL A 118 20.06 22.99 0.71
CA VAL A 118 19.34 22.23 1.76
C VAL A 118 17.81 22.28 1.57
N PRO A 119 17.17 23.45 1.46
CA PRO A 119 15.72 23.50 1.20
C PRO A 119 15.34 22.95 -0.18
N ALA A 120 16.18 23.16 -1.20
CA ALA A 120 15.95 22.61 -2.54
C ALA A 120 15.99 21.07 -2.54
N PHE A 121 16.91 20.47 -1.78
CA PHE A 121 17.04 19.02 -1.63
C PHE A 121 15.88 18.44 -0.85
N ALA A 122 15.46 19.09 0.24
CA ALA A 122 14.31 18.64 1.02
C ALA A 122 13.01 18.64 0.18
N LEU A 123 12.75 19.70 -0.61
CA LEU A 123 11.61 19.71 -1.52
C LEU A 123 11.76 18.64 -2.62
N SER A 124 12.95 18.53 -3.21
CA SER A 124 13.22 17.52 -4.26
C SER A 124 13.01 16.10 -3.75
N GLU A 125 13.41 15.81 -2.52
CA GLU A 125 13.20 14.53 -1.87
C GLU A 125 11.71 14.18 -1.76
N ILE A 126 10.87 15.13 -1.31
CA ILE A 126 9.40 14.94 -1.26
C ILE A 126 8.90 14.56 -2.65
N VAL A 127 9.24 15.37 -3.66
CA VAL A 127 8.73 15.20 -5.02
C VAL A 127 9.22 13.90 -5.65
N PHE A 128 10.49 13.52 -5.45
CA PHE A 128 11.01 12.26 -5.98
C PHE A 128 10.38 11.06 -5.29
N LEU A 129 10.17 11.09 -3.97
CA LEU A 129 9.46 10.03 -3.25
C LEU A 129 8.01 9.88 -3.76
N VAL A 130 7.29 10.98 -3.99
CA VAL A 130 5.95 10.95 -4.61
C VAL A 130 6.02 10.36 -6.03
N SER A 131 7.02 10.76 -6.82
CA SER A 131 7.23 10.32 -8.20
C SER A 131 7.59 8.84 -8.34
N LEU A 132 8.06 8.19 -7.27
CA LEU A 132 8.25 6.73 -7.24
C LEU A 132 6.96 5.97 -7.51
N THR A 133 5.79 6.58 -7.23
CA THR A 133 4.47 5.96 -7.44
C THR A 133 3.97 6.05 -8.89
N SER A 134 4.70 6.73 -9.78
CA SER A 134 4.27 6.92 -11.17
C SER A 134 3.97 5.59 -11.88
N SER A 135 2.90 5.60 -12.67
CA SER A 135 2.53 4.55 -13.62
C SER A 135 3.53 4.41 -14.78
N ASP A 136 4.29 5.49 -15.04
CA ASP A 136 5.43 5.48 -15.95
C ASP A 136 6.68 4.92 -15.27
N LYS A 137 7.23 3.84 -15.86
CA LYS A 137 8.42 3.14 -15.35
C LYS A 137 9.65 4.05 -15.31
N GLY A 138 9.85 4.85 -16.36
CA GLY A 138 11.01 5.71 -16.54
C GLY A 138 11.00 6.85 -15.53
N VAL A 139 9.83 7.45 -15.29
CA VAL A 139 9.66 8.47 -14.24
C VAL A 139 10.02 7.91 -12.87
N ALA A 140 9.44 6.75 -12.50
CA ALA A 140 9.74 6.11 -11.21
C ALA A 140 11.23 5.71 -11.09
N GLN A 141 11.87 5.31 -12.19
CA GLN A 141 13.29 4.96 -12.20
C GLN A 141 14.20 6.19 -12.03
N LEU A 142 13.92 7.27 -12.76
CA LEU A 142 14.66 8.52 -12.64
C LEU A 142 14.48 9.13 -11.24
N ALA A 143 13.29 9.04 -10.65
CA ALA A 143 13.05 9.45 -9.28
C ALA A 143 13.91 8.65 -8.27
N ALA A 144 13.99 7.32 -8.44
CA ALA A 144 14.87 6.48 -7.61
C ALA A 144 16.36 6.86 -7.76
N GLN A 145 16.81 7.15 -8.98
CA GLN A 145 18.18 7.61 -9.25
C GLN A 145 18.44 9.00 -8.68
N ALA A 146 17.46 9.90 -8.73
CA ALA A 146 17.58 11.25 -8.18
C ALA A 146 17.65 11.23 -6.63
N LEU A 147 16.89 10.36 -5.96
CA LEU A 147 17.03 10.11 -4.52
C LEU A 147 18.42 9.57 -4.16
N ARG A 148 18.97 8.67 -4.99
CA ARG A 148 20.35 8.21 -4.85
C ARG A 148 21.34 9.37 -4.98
N TYR A 149 21.12 10.31 -5.89
CA TYR A 149 21.97 11.50 -6.03
C TYR A 149 21.90 12.41 -4.81
N ILE A 150 20.73 12.61 -4.20
CA ILE A 150 20.61 13.32 -2.91
C ILE A 150 21.52 12.67 -1.87
N ALA A 151 21.42 11.34 -1.69
CA ALA A 151 22.23 10.61 -0.72
C ALA A 151 23.74 10.75 -0.99
N ILE A 152 24.19 10.55 -2.24
CA ILE A 152 25.61 10.70 -2.61
C ILE A 152 26.12 12.12 -2.34
N ALA A 153 25.30 13.12 -2.66
CA ALA A 153 25.68 14.51 -2.55
C ALA A 153 25.69 15.01 -1.10
N GLU A 154 24.95 14.37 -0.18
CA GLU A 154 24.96 14.65 1.26
C GLU A 154 26.03 13.86 2.03
N MET A 155 26.49 12.72 1.50
CA MET A 155 27.62 11.97 2.08
C MET A 155 28.99 12.66 1.90
N GLN A 156 29.05 13.75 1.13
CA GLN A 156 30.30 14.46 0.89
C GLN A 156 30.79 15.18 2.16
N PRO A 157 32.10 15.22 2.43
CA PRO A 157 32.61 15.82 3.65
C PRO A 157 32.40 17.34 3.66
N GLY A 158 31.91 17.87 4.79
CA GLY A 158 31.79 19.32 5.02
C GLY A 158 30.60 20.00 4.33
N VAL A 159 29.77 19.27 3.60
CA VAL A 159 28.59 19.84 2.93
C VAL A 159 27.47 20.12 3.94
N PRO A 160 26.64 21.16 3.71
CA PRO A 160 25.49 21.43 4.56
C PRO A 160 24.41 20.35 4.34
N THR A 161 23.86 19.85 5.44
CA THR A 161 22.76 18.89 5.47
C THR A 161 21.59 19.43 6.30
N ASN A 162 20.42 18.80 6.16
CA ASN A 162 19.27 19.15 6.97
C ASN A 162 19.55 18.91 8.48
N PRO A 163 19.52 19.95 9.33
CA PRO A 163 19.79 19.81 10.76
C PRO A 163 18.65 19.12 11.53
N GLY A 164 17.45 19.01 10.94
CA GLY A 164 16.27 18.38 11.55
C GLY A 164 16.23 16.86 11.44
N ILE A 165 17.25 16.23 10.84
CA ILE A 165 17.38 14.77 10.75
C ILE A 165 18.66 14.40 11.49
N ASP A 166 18.58 13.48 12.45
CA ASP A 166 19.78 13.00 13.15
C ASP A 166 20.70 12.16 12.24
N ASP A 167 21.90 11.86 12.72
CA ASP A 167 22.92 11.19 11.90
C ASP A 167 22.58 9.72 11.61
N GLU A 168 21.87 9.04 12.53
CA GLU A 168 21.51 7.63 12.39
C GLU A 168 20.40 7.45 11.34
N ASP A 169 19.34 8.24 11.46
CA ASP A 169 18.23 8.33 10.52
C ASP A 169 18.72 8.71 9.13
N ARG A 170 19.65 9.68 9.07
CA ARG A 170 20.24 10.12 7.80
C ARG A 170 21.03 8.97 7.15
N ALA A 171 21.84 8.25 7.90
CA ALA A 171 22.60 7.11 7.39
C ALA A 171 21.69 5.97 6.91
N GLN A 172 20.62 5.67 7.63
CA GLN A 172 19.63 4.68 7.22
C GLN A 172 18.94 5.09 5.91
N ARG A 173 18.46 6.34 5.84
CA ARG A 173 17.81 6.89 4.64
C ARG A 173 18.73 6.84 3.44
N HIS A 174 19.98 7.25 3.62
CA HIS A 174 21.01 7.18 2.60
C HIS A 174 21.20 5.77 2.07
N ARG A 175 21.30 4.76 2.94
CA ARG A 175 21.41 3.35 2.53
C ARG A 175 20.23 2.92 1.66
N VAL A 176 19.00 3.29 2.04
CA VAL A 176 17.80 2.97 1.27
C VAL A 176 17.81 3.64 -0.10
N TYR A 177 18.18 4.92 -0.18
CA TYR A 177 18.21 5.67 -1.44
C TYR A 177 19.30 5.16 -2.39
N ILE A 178 20.47 4.81 -1.86
CA ILE A 178 21.56 4.20 -2.63
C ILE A 178 21.09 2.89 -3.27
N GLN A 179 20.38 2.05 -2.50
CA GLN A 179 19.84 0.80 -3.03
C GLN A 179 18.71 1.04 -4.03
N LEU A 180 17.78 1.97 -3.76
CA LEU A 180 16.67 2.28 -4.65
C LEU A 180 17.16 2.63 -6.06
N GLY A 181 18.10 3.57 -6.17
CA GLY A 181 18.63 4.07 -7.44
C GLY A 181 19.85 3.32 -7.99
N ASP A 182 20.18 2.12 -7.49
CA ASP A 182 21.37 1.37 -7.93
C ASP A 182 21.27 1.00 -9.43
N PRO A 183 22.16 1.53 -10.30
CA PRO A 183 22.13 1.24 -11.73
C PRO A 183 22.46 -0.22 -12.06
N ASN A 184 23.07 -0.96 -11.14
CA ASN A 184 23.43 -2.37 -11.35
C ASN A 184 22.24 -3.32 -11.14
N VAL A 185 21.16 -2.84 -10.52
CA VAL A 185 19.97 -3.65 -10.27
C VAL A 185 18.99 -3.49 -11.41
N ILE A 186 18.92 -4.50 -12.28
CA ILE A 186 17.96 -4.54 -13.39
C ILE A 186 16.65 -5.13 -12.87
N VAL A 187 15.60 -4.30 -12.84
CA VAL A 187 14.24 -4.75 -12.51
C VAL A 187 13.40 -4.83 -13.78
N PHE A 188 12.90 -6.03 -14.08
CA PHE A 188 12.05 -6.28 -15.24
C PHE A 188 10.59 -5.94 -14.92
N GLY A 189 9.96 -5.13 -15.79
CA GLY A 189 8.55 -4.75 -15.64
C GLY A 189 8.25 -3.66 -14.60
N ARG A 190 7.05 -3.08 -14.72
CA ARG A 190 6.56 -1.99 -13.85
C ARG A 190 6.19 -2.47 -12.45
N ALA A 191 5.51 -3.61 -12.36
CA ALA A 191 5.00 -4.15 -11.09
C ALA A 191 6.14 -4.57 -10.13
N GLU A 192 7.16 -5.25 -10.64
CA GLU A 192 8.32 -5.67 -9.83
C GLU A 192 9.14 -4.48 -9.32
N GLN A 193 9.27 -3.42 -10.13
CA GLN A 193 9.91 -2.18 -9.67
C GLN A 193 9.15 -1.56 -8.51
N GLN A 194 7.82 -1.46 -8.62
CA GLN A 194 6.98 -0.94 -7.56
C GLN A 194 7.06 -1.79 -6.28
N LYS A 195 7.04 -3.12 -6.42
CA LYS A 195 7.21 -4.05 -5.29
C LYS A 195 8.57 -3.87 -4.60
N ARG A 196 9.65 -3.77 -5.37
CA ARG A 196 11.00 -3.52 -4.84
C ARG A 196 11.06 -2.17 -4.11
N THR A 197 10.51 -1.12 -4.71
CA THR A 197 10.47 0.23 -4.12
C THR A 197 9.80 0.20 -2.75
N ARG A 198 8.60 -0.38 -2.65
CA ARG A 198 7.88 -0.49 -1.38
C ARG A 198 8.66 -1.30 -0.35
N LYS A 199 9.24 -2.44 -0.76
CA LYS A 199 10.07 -3.27 0.13
C LYS A 199 11.23 -2.50 0.74
N LEU A 200 11.92 -1.67 -0.06
CA LEU A 200 13.05 -0.86 0.42
C LEU A 200 12.58 0.28 1.32
N LEU A 201 11.50 0.98 0.98
CA LEU A 201 10.98 2.08 1.78
C LEU A 201 10.43 1.62 3.14
N ARG A 202 9.87 0.41 3.23
CA ARG A 202 9.47 -0.22 4.51
C ARG A 202 10.62 -0.44 5.49
N SER A 203 11.87 -0.40 5.02
CA SER A 203 13.05 -0.54 5.88
C SER A 203 13.51 0.78 6.51
N LEU A 204 12.85 1.89 6.20
CA LEU A 204 13.01 3.15 6.95
C LEU A 204 12.30 2.98 8.29
N SER A 205 13.00 3.17 9.41
CA SER A 205 12.42 3.01 10.75
C SER A 205 11.99 4.33 11.38
N SER A 206 12.47 5.48 10.88
CA SER A 206 12.14 6.78 11.43
C SER A 206 11.11 7.55 10.63
N THR A 207 10.27 8.28 11.35
CA THR A 207 9.30 9.20 10.75
C THR A 207 9.90 10.60 10.66
N SER A 208 10.07 11.10 9.44
CA SER A 208 10.43 12.50 9.19
C SER A 208 9.19 13.32 8.77
N VAL A 209 9.26 14.64 8.95
CA VAL A 209 8.21 15.55 8.43
C VAL A 209 8.08 15.48 6.90
N THR A 210 9.20 15.20 6.21
CA THR A 210 9.23 14.91 4.76
C THR A 210 8.34 13.71 4.43
N ASN A 211 8.42 12.62 5.21
CA ASN A 211 7.59 11.43 5.00
C ASN A 211 6.10 11.74 5.15
N VAL A 212 5.74 12.56 6.15
CA VAL A 212 4.35 13.01 6.36
C VAL A 212 3.84 13.80 5.15
N ALA A 213 4.65 14.72 4.61
CA ALA A 213 4.30 15.49 3.42
C ALA A 213 4.11 14.60 2.18
N VAL A 214 5.01 13.63 1.97
CA VAL A 214 4.91 12.65 0.88
C VAL A 214 3.63 11.84 0.98
N TRP A 215 3.33 11.31 2.18
CA TRP A 215 2.17 10.47 2.39
C TRP A 215 0.88 11.26 2.19
N GLN A 216 0.78 12.48 2.72
CA GLN A 216 -0.36 13.37 2.51
C GLN A 216 -0.61 13.64 1.02
N GLU A 217 0.43 13.99 0.27
CA GLU A 217 0.31 14.27 -1.16
C GLU A 217 -0.12 13.03 -1.96
N CYS A 218 0.48 11.87 -1.67
CA CYS A 218 0.07 10.61 -2.26
C CYS A 218 -1.39 10.26 -1.92
N PHE A 219 -1.83 10.55 -0.70
CA PHE A 219 -3.21 10.33 -0.26
C PHE A 219 -4.22 11.19 -1.04
N TRP A 220 -3.90 12.46 -1.30
CA TRP A 220 -4.77 13.30 -2.11
C TRP A 220 -4.83 12.86 -3.57
N ARG A 221 -3.69 12.51 -4.18
CA ARG A 221 -3.67 11.94 -5.54
C ARG A 221 -4.48 10.65 -5.63
N TRP A 222 -4.37 9.81 -4.61
CA TRP A 222 -5.11 8.57 -4.52
C TRP A 222 -6.62 8.84 -4.43
N THR A 223 -7.03 9.78 -3.58
CA THR A 223 -8.44 10.20 -3.43
C THR A 223 -9.01 10.72 -4.74
N ASP A 224 -8.27 11.55 -5.48
CA ASP A 224 -8.70 12.07 -6.78
C ASP A 224 -8.97 10.93 -7.79
N LEU A 225 -8.13 9.89 -7.78
CA LEU A 225 -8.26 8.73 -8.66
C LEU A 225 -9.38 7.78 -8.25
N CYS A 226 -9.74 7.71 -6.96
CA CYS A 226 -10.85 6.90 -6.47
C CYS A 226 -12.16 7.24 -7.20
N ALA A 227 -12.42 8.53 -7.47
CA ALA A 227 -13.61 8.96 -8.20
C ALA A 227 -13.64 8.44 -9.65
N SER A 228 -12.50 8.52 -10.37
CA SER A 228 -12.35 8.01 -11.74
C SER A 228 -12.53 6.49 -11.81
N ILE A 229 -11.99 5.77 -10.82
CA ILE A 229 -12.04 4.31 -10.77
C ILE A 229 -13.43 3.80 -10.42
N ALA A 230 -14.13 4.45 -9.49
CA ALA A 230 -15.50 4.11 -9.17
C ALA A 230 -16.42 4.24 -10.41
N GLN A 231 -16.26 5.31 -11.18
CA GLN A 231 -17.01 5.54 -12.42
C GLN A 231 -16.68 4.49 -13.51
N SER A 232 -15.40 4.16 -13.66
CA SER A 232 -14.93 3.15 -14.62
C SER A 232 -15.46 1.75 -14.30
N SER A 233 -15.56 1.41 -13.01
CA SER A 233 -16.14 0.14 -12.55
C SER A 233 -17.62 0.03 -12.96
N LEU A 234 -18.41 1.09 -12.74
CA LEU A 234 -19.83 1.13 -13.09
C LEU A 234 -20.06 1.05 -14.61
N ALA A 235 -19.23 1.73 -15.40
CA ALA A 235 -19.32 1.68 -16.86
C ALA A 235 -19.08 0.26 -17.39
N SER A 236 -18.03 -0.42 -16.89
CA SER A 236 -17.69 -1.79 -17.30
C SER A 236 -18.78 -2.83 -16.97
N ALA A 237 -19.59 -2.59 -15.94
CA ALA A 237 -20.72 -3.44 -15.58
C ALA A 237 -21.94 -3.24 -16.52
N SER A 238 -22.03 -2.09 -17.18
CA SER A 238 -23.17 -1.70 -18.04
C SER A 238 -22.96 -1.96 -19.53
N GLU A 239 -21.73 -2.27 -19.97
CA GLU A 239 -21.41 -2.40 -21.38
C GLU A 239 -21.62 -3.82 -21.92
N HIS A 240 -22.64 -3.97 -22.77
CA HIS A 240 -22.58 -4.94 -23.85
C HIS A 240 -21.54 -4.49 -24.88
N PRO A 241 -20.58 -5.34 -25.29
CA PRO A 241 -19.38 -4.97 -26.06
C PRO A 241 -19.63 -4.54 -27.52
N ARG A 242 -20.85 -4.09 -27.88
CA ARG A 242 -21.25 -3.78 -29.26
C ARG A 242 -21.52 -2.30 -29.55
N ARG A 243 -21.58 -1.42 -28.54
CA ARG A 243 -22.03 -0.03 -28.77
C ARG A 243 -20.90 0.95 -29.15
N GLU A 244 -19.71 0.83 -28.56
CA GLU A 244 -18.61 1.75 -28.87
C GLU A 244 -18.05 1.58 -30.30
N GLN A 245 -18.07 0.36 -30.84
CA GLN A 245 -17.61 0.08 -32.21
C GLN A 245 -18.51 0.66 -33.30
N LEU A 246 -19.80 0.89 -33.02
CA LEU A 246 -20.74 1.41 -34.01
C LEU A 246 -20.70 2.95 -34.07
N VAL A 247 -20.53 3.62 -32.93
CA VAL A 247 -20.53 5.10 -32.87
C VAL A 247 -19.24 5.69 -33.45
N ALA A 248 -18.09 5.01 -33.30
CA ALA A 248 -16.84 5.43 -33.92
C ALA A 248 -16.87 5.38 -35.46
N GLN A 249 -17.74 4.54 -36.04
CA GLN A 249 -17.84 4.34 -37.48
C GLN A 249 -18.81 5.32 -38.16
N GLU A 250 -19.78 5.88 -37.43
CA GLU A 250 -20.82 6.75 -38.01
C GLU A 250 -20.46 8.25 -38.06
N VAL A 251 -19.50 8.74 -37.25
CA VAL A 251 -19.28 10.20 -37.10
C VAL A 251 -17.99 10.72 -37.75
N GLY A 252 -17.16 9.88 -38.38
CA GLY A 252 -16.02 10.34 -39.21
C GLY A 252 -14.99 11.26 -38.50
N LEU A 253 -14.96 11.28 -37.17
CA LEU A 253 -14.12 12.16 -36.33
C LEU A 253 -12.80 11.51 -35.89
N GLN A 254 -12.34 10.47 -36.61
CA GLN A 254 -11.14 9.68 -36.27
C GLN A 254 -9.86 10.53 -36.10
N ASN A 255 -9.84 11.77 -36.61
CA ASN A 255 -8.66 12.63 -36.64
C ASN A 255 -8.69 13.81 -35.65
N MET A 256 -9.65 13.90 -34.72
CA MET A 256 -9.73 14.99 -33.72
C MET A 256 -9.85 14.56 -32.26
N LEU A 257 -9.82 13.26 -31.96
CA LEU A 257 -9.77 12.75 -30.58
C LEU A 257 -8.32 12.53 -30.14
N PRO A 258 -7.99 12.68 -28.83
CA PRO A 258 -6.62 12.62 -28.34
C PRO A 258 -5.91 11.34 -28.77
N LEU A 259 -4.59 11.43 -28.99
CA LEU A 259 -3.69 10.41 -29.55
C LEU A 259 -3.65 9.06 -28.79
N TYR A 260 -4.48 8.86 -27.77
CA TYR A 260 -4.60 7.62 -27.00
C TYR A 260 -6.06 7.15 -26.96
N PRO A 261 -6.35 5.86 -27.24
CA PRO A 261 -7.66 5.29 -26.99
C PRO A 261 -8.08 5.50 -25.53
N SER A 262 -9.33 5.86 -25.26
CA SER A 262 -9.89 6.04 -23.91
C SER A 262 -9.59 4.87 -22.96
N SER A 263 -9.56 3.65 -23.50
CA SER A 263 -9.20 2.42 -22.76
C SER A 263 -7.78 2.43 -22.17
N TRP A 264 -6.82 3.09 -22.83
CA TRP A 264 -5.44 3.20 -22.36
C TRP A 264 -5.33 4.14 -21.17
N ILE A 265 -6.04 5.27 -21.21
CA ILE A 265 -6.05 6.27 -20.12
C ILE A 265 -6.63 5.62 -18.84
N VAL A 266 -7.76 4.93 -18.96
CA VAL A 266 -8.37 4.18 -17.84
C VAL A 266 -7.42 3.13 -17.27
N GLN A 267 -6.63 2.47 -18.12
CA GLN A 267 -5.64 1.49 -17.67
C GLN A 267 -4.47 2.12 -16.91
N GLU A 268 -3.93 3.25 -17.38
CA GLU A 268 -2.83 3.95 -16.70
C GLU A 268 -3.29 4.59 -15.39
N ASP A 269 -4.52 5.12 -15.33
CA ASP A 269 -5.14 5.61 -14.08
C ASP A 269 -5.28 4.48 -13.06
N PHE A 270 -5.73 3.29 -13.48
CA PHE A 270 -5.80 2.14 -12.59
C PHE A 270 -4.41 1.71 -12.09
N VAL A 271 -3.39 1.70 -12.96
CA VAL A 271 -2.01 1.39 -12.56
C VAL A 271 -1.48 2.42 -11.57
N GLN A 272 -1.75 3.71 -11.81
CA GLN A 272 -1.35 4.81 -10.93
C GLN A 272 -2.01 4.68 -9.55
N TRP A 273 -3.32 4.44 -9.51
CA TRP A 273 -4.07 4.23 -8.28
C TRP A 273 -3.59 3.00 -7.52
N ARG A 274 -3.33 1.88 -8.21
CA ARG A 274 -2.78 0.68 -7.58
C ARG A 274 -1.41 0.99 -6.94
N ASN A 275 -0.53 1.67 -7.67
CA ASN A 275 0.79 2.02 -7.14
C ASN A 275 0.68 2.91 -5.90
N LEU A 276 -0.19 3.93 -5.94
CA LEU A 276 -0.47 4.80 -4.79
C LEU A 276 -1.08 4.02 -3.62
N THR A 277 -2.07 3.16 -3.87
CA THR A 277 -2.74 2.35 -2.84
C THR A 277 -1.74 1.50 -2.08
N LEU A 278 -0.91 0.73 -2.81
CA LEU A 278 0.07 -0.15 -2.18
C LEU A 278 1.22 0.65 -1.55
N PHE A 279 1.61 1.79 -2.13
CA PHE A 279 2.60 2.69 -1.55
C PHE A 279 2.12 3.26 -0.21
N LEU A 280 0.89 3.79 -0.15
CA LEU A 280 0.30 4.34 1.06
C LEU A 280 0.23 3.28 2.17
N ALA A 281 -0.17 2.05 1.84
CA ALA A 281 -0.18 0.93 2.78
C ALA A 281 1.23 0.61 3.31
N ALA A 282 2.23 0.55 2.43
CA ALA A 282 3.61 0.22 2.79
C ALA A 282 4.33 1.36 3.53
N PHE A 283 3.99 2.62 3.26
CA PHE A 283 4.70 3.82 3.74
C PHE A 283 4.01 4.50 4.93
N SER A 284 2.86 4.00 5.37
CA SER A 284 2.08 4.60 6.46
C SER A 284 2.74 4.49 7.84
N GLY A 285 3.55 3.45 8.07
CA GLY A 285 4.24 3.27 9.35
C GLY A 285 5.26 4.34 9.67
N VAL A 286 5.86 4.93 8.64
CA VAL A 286 6.89 5.98 8.76
C VAL A 286 6.29 7.39 8.73
N CYS A 287 4.98 7.53 8.96
CA CYS A 287 4.27 8.81 8.94
C CYS A 287 3.54 9.11 10.25
N CYS A 288 3.33 8.13 11.13
CA CYS A 288 2.60 8.29 12.38
C CYS A 288 3.53 8.71 13.53
N GLN A 289 3.87 10.01 13.61
CA GLN A 289 4.56 10.58 14.78
C GLN A 289 3.67 10.63 16.02
N GLU A 290 4.26 10.42 17.20
CA GLU A 290 3.60 10.67 18.49
C GLU A 290 3.35 12.16 18.72
N ASN A 291 4.34 13.00 18.38
CA ASN A 291 4.31 14.45 18.57
C ASN A 291 4.16 15.18 17.22
N TYR A 292 2.94 15.19 16.70
CA TYR A 292 2.61 15.83 15.42
C TYR A 292 2.67 17.37 15.50
N ASN A 293 3.39 18.00 14.56
CA ASN A 293 3.41 19.44 14.36
C ASN A 293 3.10 19.78 12.89
N SER A 294 2.00 20.49 12.66
CA SER A 294 1.48 20.81 11.32
C SER A 294 2.39 21.69 10.49
N SER A 295 3.26 22.48 11.12
CA SER A 295 4.13 23.46 10.43
C SER A 295 5.60 23.08 10.49
N ALA A 296 5.94 21.87 10.95
CA ALA A 296 7.32 21.42 11.11
C ALA A 296 8.12 21.47 9.79
N LEU A 297 7.47 21.31 8.63
CA LEU A 297 8.15 21.35 7.33
C LEU A 297 8.77 22.73 7.03
N GLN A 298 8.18 23.80 7.58
CA GLN A 298 8.64 25.18 7.38
C GLN A 298 10.00 25.46 8.05
N THR A 299 10.43 24.58 8.97
CA THR A 299 11.76 24.66 9.60
C THR A 299 12.90 24.26 8.66
N ILE A 300 12.58 23.53 7.59
CA ILE A 300 13.54 22.99 6.63
C ILE A 300 13.38 23.68 5.27
N VAL A 301 12.13 23.85 4.82
CA VAL A 301 11.79 24.48 3.54
C VAL A 301 11.05 25.79 3.81
N PRO A 302 11.60 26.95 3.40
CA PRO A 302 10.94 28.24 3.58
C PRO A 302 9.55 28.28 2.96
N GLN A 303 8.61 28.99 3.61
CA GLN A 303 7.21 29.10 3.18
C GLN A 303 7.06 29.63 1.74
N GLN A 304 7.97 30.48 1.29
CA GLN A 304 7.98 31.06 -0.07
C GLN A 304 8.21 30.01 -1.15
N ILE A 305 8.87 28.90 -0.81
CA ILE A 305 9.24 27.81 -1.71
C ILE A 305 8.24 26.65 -1.62
N LEU A 306 7.58 26.49 -0.47
CA LEU A 306 6.59 25.43 -0.27
C LEU A 306 5.30 25.68 -1.06
N PRO A 307 4.79 24.65 -1.76
CA PRO A 307 3.42 24.64 -2.28
C PRO A 307 2.40 24.90 -1.17
N ASP A 308 1.33 25.63 -1.49
CA ASP A 308 0.32 26.06 -0.51
C ASP A 308 -0.25 24.90 0.31
N ASP A 309 -0.55 23.78 -0.34
CA ASP A 309 -1.13 22.57 0.29
C ASP A 309 -0.17 21.84 1.25
N MET A 310 1.13 22.14 1.18
CA MET A 310 2.17 21.55 2.04
C MET A 310 2.62 22.48 3.17
N ARG A 311 2.15 23.74 3.21
CA ARG A 311 2.51 24.69 4.27
C ARG A 311 1.96 24.28 5.63
N VAL A 312 0.76 23.70 5.63
CA VAL A 312 0.10 23.18 6.83
C VAL A 312 -0.29 21.73 6.55
N LEU A 313 0.49 20.81 7.11
CA LEU A 313 0.20 19.39 7.00
C LEU A 313 -1.07 19.06 7.80
N LYS A 314 -1.69 17.94 7.46
CA LYS A 314 -2.81 17.32 8.17
C LYS A 314 -2.29 16.24 9.09
N ASN A 315 -3.06 15.93 10.14
CA ASN A 315 -2.68 14.88 11.06
C ASN A 315 -2.64 13.53 10.31
N PRO A 316 -1.48 12.87 10.21
CA PRO A 316 -1.33 11.63 9.45
C PRO A 316 -2.20 10.50 10.02
N LYS A 317 -2.45 10.45 11.34
CA LYS A 317 -3.29 9.43 11.96
C LYS A 317 -4.72 9.46 11.42
N GLN A 318 -5.31 10.66 11.32
CA GLN A 318 -6.66 10.84 10.78
C GLN A 318 -6.76 10.44 9.31
N LEU A 319 -5.74 10.77 8.51
CA LEU A 319 -5.74 10.39 7.10
C LEU A 319 -5.55 8.87 6.92
N VAL A 320 -4.73 8.22 7.76
CA VAL A 320 -4.54 6.77 7.76
C VAL A 320 -5.83 6.04 8.14
N GLU A 321 -6.54 6.49 9.17
CA GLU A 321 -7.84 5.93 9.56
C GLU A 321 -8.85 6.04 8.40
N ARG A 322 -8.90 7.20 7.75
CA ARG A 322 -9.73 7.39 6.55
C ARG A 322 -9.30 6.46 5.41
N PHE A 323 -8.01 6.34 5.14
CA PHE A 323 -7.49 5.45 4.11
C PHE A 323 -7.87 3.99 4.36
N ILE A 324 -7.72 3.49 5.60
CA ILE A 324 -8.10 2.12 5.96
C ILE A 324 -9.60 1.91 5.76
N LYS A 325 -10.43 2.86 6.20
CA LYS A 325 -11.89 2.79 6.02
C LYS A 325 -12.29 2.67 4.55
N GLU A 326 -11.76 3.55 3.70
CA GLU A 326 -12.04 3.58 2.27
C GLU A 326 -11.54 2.29 1.57
N LEU A 327 -10.42 1.70 2.00
CA LEU A 327 -9.98 0.38 1.53
C LEU A 327 -10.95 -0.74 1.93
N THR A 328 -11.50 -0.69 3.14
CA THR A 328 -12.54 -1.63 3.58
C THR A 328 -13.78 -1.53 2.69
N ASP A 329 -14.20 -0.31 2.33
CA ASP A 329 -15.32 -0.07 1.42
C ASP A 329 -15.04 -0.64 0.01
N PHE A 330 -13.78 -0.60 -0.44
CA PHE A 330 -13.39 -1.20 -1.73
C PHE A 330 -13.46 -2.74 -1.76
N LEU A 331 -13.57 -3.43 -0.62
CA LEU A 331 -13.68 -4.90 -0.58
C LEU A 331 -15.02 -5.43 -1.12
N ILE A 332 -16.03 -4.57 -1.21
CA ILE A 332 -17.35 -4.88 -1.79
C ILE A 332 -17.56 -4.29 -3.18
N SER A 333 -16.49 -3.84 -3.85
CA SER A 333 -16.59 -3.34 -5.21
C SER A 333 -17.00 -4.44 -6.19
N ASP A 334 -17.77 -4.07 -7.23
CA ASP A 334 -18.10 -4.96 -8.34
C ASP A 334 -16.87 -5.36 -9.17
N SER A 335 -15.79 -4.56 -9.11
CA SER A 335 -14.53 -4.84 -9.80
C SER A 335 -13.63 -5.73 -8.96
N THR A 336 -13.44 -6.97 -9.41
CA THR A 336 -12.51 -7.93 -8.78
C THR A 336 -11.09 -7.38 -8.66
N LYS A 337 -10.64 -6.56 -9.62
CA LYS A 337 -9.34 -5.90 -9.60
C LYS A 337 -9.20 -4.91 -8.44
N ILE A 338 -10.25 -4.15 -8.14
CA ILE A 338 -10.26 -3.20 -7.01
C ILE A 338 -10.19 -3.96 -5.70
N CYS A 339 -11.04 -4.99 -5.53
CA CYS A 339 -11.05 -5.84 -4.34
C CYS A 339 -9.69 -6.54 -4.11
N GLU A 340 -9.04 -7.00 -5.18
CA GLU A 340 -7.70 -7.60 -5.13
C GLU A 340 -6.66 -6.62 -4.58
N VAL A 341 -6.64 -5.38 -5.10
CA VAL A 341 -5.69 -4.36 -4.65
C VAL A 341 -5.98 -3.93 -3.22
N ALA A 342 -7.24 -3.75 -2.83
CA ALA A 342 -7.62 -3.41 -1.47
C ALA A 342 -7.21 -4.52 -0.47
N ARG A 343 -7.46 -5.78 -0.82
CA ARG A 343 -7.02 -6.93 -0.01
C ARG A 343 -5.50 -7.02 0.08
N GLU A 344 -4.78 -6.81 -1.03
CA GLU A 344 -3.31 -6.79 -1.03
C GLU A 344 -2.78 -5.65 -0.14
N ALA A 345 -3.38 -4.46 -0.22
CA ALA A 345 -3.03 -3.31 0.60
C ALA A 345 -3.19 -3.60 2.10
N LEU A 346 -4.38 -4.07 2.52
CA LEU A 346 -4.69 -4.29 3.93
C LEU A 346 -3.94 -5.49 4.53
N GLY A 347 -3.92 -6.63 3.83
CA GLY A 347 -3.41 -7.86 4.43
C GLY A 347 -1.97 -8.23 4.07
N ALA A 348 -1.37 -7.63 3.04
CA ALA A 348 0.01 -7.94 2.64
C ALA A 348 0.94 -6.71 2.74
N GLU A 349 0.51 -5.55 2.26
CA GLU A 349 1.36 -4.37 2.12
C GLU A 349 1.26 -3.39 3.29
N LEU A 350 0.28 -3.47 4.19
CA LEU A 350 0.19 -2.57 5.32
C LEU A 350 1.43 -2.63 6.22
N SER A 351 1.83 -1.47 6.74
CA SER A 351 2.90 -1.37 7.73
C SER A 351 2.51 -2.08 9.04
N PRO A 352 3.40 -2.87 9.65
CA PRO A 352 3.09 -3.60 10.87
C PRO A 352 2.67 -2.73 12.05
N SER A 353 3.26 -1.53 12.19
CA SER A 353 2.89 -0.50 13.18
C SER A 353 1.43 -0.03 13.11
N LEU A 354 0.69 -0.37 12.05
CA LEU A 354 -0.74 -0.05 11.91
C LEU A 354 -1.67 -1.24 12.14
N TYR A 355 -1.16 -2.43 12.44
CA TYR A 355 -2.04 -3.57 12.66
C TYR A 355 -2.99 -3.34 13.84
N GLY A 356 -2.56 -2.73 14.93
CA GLY A 356 -3.47 -2.38 16.02
C GLY A 356 -4.65 -1.50 15.55
N VAL A 357 -4.39 -0.51 14.69
CA VAL A 357 -5.43 0.34 14.08
C VAL A 357 -6.33 -0.49 13.16
N LEU A 358 -5.75 -1.35 12.32
CA LEU A 358 -6.51 -2.20 11.42
C LEU A 358 -7.40 -3.19 12.19
N PHE A 359 -6.86 -3.93 13.16
CA PHE A 359 -7.62 -4.91 13.94
C PHE A 359 -8.79 -4.26 14.67
N LYS A 360 -8.57 -3.10 15.30
CA LYS A 360 -9.65 -2.32 15.91
C LYS A 360 -10.72 -1.92 14.89
N HIS A 361 -10.32 -1.43 13.71
CA HIS A 361 -11.27 -1.09 12.66
C HIS A 361 -12.04 -2.32 12.15
N LEU A 362 -11.37 -3.46 11.97
CA LEU A 362 -11.99 -4.71 11.55
C LEU A 362 -12.99 -5.22 12.60
N GLU A 363 -12.68 -5.09 13.89
CA GLU A 363 -13.58 -5.39 15.00
C GLU A 363 -14.83 -4.50 14.96
N GLU A 364 -14.66 -3.17 14.86
CA GLU A 364 -15.77 -2.21 14.72
C GLU A 364 -16.69 -2.56 13.55
N VAL A 365 -16.10 -2.83 12.37
CA VAL A 365 -16.86 -3.23 11.17
C VAL A 365 -17.58 -4.56 11.38
N THR A 366 -16.98 -5.51 12.09
CA THR A 366 -17.62 -6.79 12.45
C THR A 366 -18.85 -6.57 13.32
N HIS A 367 -18.77 -5.69 14.32
CA HIS A 367 -19.92 -5.36 15.18
C HIS A 367 -21.03 -4.65 14.41
N GLU A 368 -20.69 -3.65 13.58
CA GLU A 368 -21.69 -2.92 12.77
C GLU A 368 -22.47 -3.86 11.85
N ILE A 369 -21.74 -4.76 11.19
CA ILE A 369 -22.31 -5.77 10.29
C ILE A 369 -23.24 -6.73 11.02
N THR A 370 -22.81 -7.27 12.16
CA THR A 370 -23.58 -8.28 12.87
C THR A 370 -24.80 -7.69 13.57
N ALA A 371 -24.75 -6.41 13.93
CA ALA A 371 -25.87 -5.63 14.46
C ALA A 371 -26.88 -5.23 13.37
N GLY A 372 -26.42 -4.86 12.17
CA GLY A 372 -27.27 -4.43 11.05
C GLY A 372 -27.89 -5.56 10.21
N ALA A 373 -27.68 -6.81 10.60
CA ALA A 373 -28.06 -7.96 9.79
C ALA A 373 -29.58 -8.12 9.63
N HIS A 374 -30.02 -8.19 8.37
CA HIS A 374 -31.38 -8.49 7.99
C HIS A 374 -31.62 -10.02 8.03
N GLN A 375 -32.87 -10.47 8.01
CA GLN A 375 -33.22 -11.90 8.01
C GLN A 375 -32.63 -12.69 6.83
N GLU A 376 -32.28 -12.03 5.72
CA GLU A 376 -31.76 -12.67 4.51
C GLU A 376 -30.27 -12.38 4.28
N PHE A 377 -29.55 -13.41 3.82
CA PHE A 377 -28.13 -13.34 3.48
C PHE A 377 -27.95 -12.79 2.06
N SER A 378 -27.43 -11.57 1.91
CA SER A 378 -27.17 -10.98 0.60
C SER A 378 -25.81 -11.40 0.03
N GLU A 379 -25.70 -11.42 -1.30
CA GLU A 379 -24.47 -11.81 -2.01
C GLU A 379 -23.29 -10.82 -1.82
N PRO A 380 -23.49 -9.47 -1.85
CA PRO A 380 -22.41 -8.52 -1.56
C PRO A 380 -21.86 -8.71 -0.15
N PHE A 381 -22.74 -9.04 0.78
CA PHE A 381 -22.40 -9.29 2.16
C PHE A 381 -21.58 -10.58 2.35
N GLY A 382 -21.97 -11.67 1.68
CA GLY A 382 -21.15 -12.89 1.65
C GLY A 382 -19.77 -12.66 1.03
N THR A 383 -19.69 -11.80 0.00
CA THR A 383 -18.41 -11.42 -0.62
C THR A 383 -17.53 -10.63 0.34
N PHE A 384 -18.10 -9.65 1.07
CA PHE A 384 -17.39 -8.91 2.10
C PHE A 384 -16.77 -9.86 3.13
N LEU A 385 -17.58 -10.74 3.74
CA LEU A 385 -17.11 -11.68 4.76
C LEU A 385 -16.00 -12.61 4.23
N ASP A 386 -16.09 -13.02 2.96
CA ASP A 386 -15.08 -13.83 2.30
C ASP A 386 -13.73 -13.10 2.17
N GLN A 387 -13.75 -11.83 1.73
CA GLN A 387 -12.55 -11.00 1.64
C GLN A 387 -11.98 -10.67 3.02
N PHE A 388 -12.86 -10.33 3.96
CA PHE A 388 -12.53 -9.98 5.33
C PHE A 388 -11.84 -11.15 6.06
N THR A 389 -12.41 -12.36 5.96
CA THR A 389 -11.82 -13.59 6.51
C THR A 389 -10.45 -13.87 5.90
N ALA A 390 -10.28 -13.60 4.60
CA ALA A 390 -8.99 -13.76 3.92
C ALA A 390 -7.94 -12.76 4.44
N ILE A 391 -8.31 -11.50 4.66
CA ILE A 391 -7.40 -10.48 5.21
C ILE A 391 -6.95 -10.87 6.62
N LEU A 392 -7.89 -11.22 7.52
CA LEU A 392 -7.56 -11.67 8.87
C LEU A 392 -6.59 -12.85 8.83
N LYS A 393 -6.82 -13.83 7.95
CA LYS A 393 -5.93 -14.99 7.79
C LYS A 393 -4.54 -14.58 7.31
N MET A 394 -4.42 -13.68 6.34
CA MET A 394 -3.13 -13.19 5.85
C MET A 394 -2.33 -12.48 6.94
N LEU A 395 -3.00 -11.64 7.75
CA LEU A 395 -2.38 -10.95 8.88
C LEU A 395 -1.87 -11.94 9.93
N VAL A 396 -2.71 -12.92 10.30
CA VAL A 396 -2.36 -13.97 11.27
C VAL A 396 -1.22 -14.85 10.76
N GLU A 397 -1.09 -15.08 9.45
CA GLU A 397 -0.06 -15.96 8.89
C GLU A 397 1.28 -15.26 8.63
N LYS A 398 1.34 -13.93 8.67
CA LYS A 398 2.53 -13.14 8.29
C LYS A 398 3.63 -13.22 9.34
N SER A 399 4.69 -14.01 9.09
CA SER A 399 5.71 -14.44 10.08
C SER A 399 6.63 -13.35 10.60
N ASP A 400 6.76 -12.25 9.86
CA ASP A 400 7.83 -11.28 10.05
C ASP A 400 7.39 -10.08 10.90
N ILE A 401 6.32 -10.24 11.70
CA ILE A 401 5.77 -9.17 12.53
C ILE A 401 6.49 -9.16 13.88
N PRO A 402 7.13 -8.05 14.27
CA PRO A 402 7.65 -7.87 15.62
C PRO A 402 6.57 -8.20 16.67
N PRO A 403 6.87 -9.04 17.68
CA PRO A 403 5.87 -9.44 18.67
C PRO A 403 5.28 -8.25 19.42
N GLU A 404 6.05 -7.17 19.61
CA GLU A 404 5.62 -5.93 20.26
C GLU A 404 4.45 -5.23 19.55
N GLU A 405 4.36 -5.31 18.22
CA GLU A 405 3.31 -4.63 17.44
C GLU A 405 1.99 -5.40 17.40
N VAL A 406 2.02 -6.68 17.75
CA VAL A 406 0.84 -7.57 17.83
C VAL A 406 0.50 -7.95 19.27
N GLN A 407 1.35 -7.60 20.23
CA GLN A 407 1.14 -7.87 21.64
C GLN A 407 -0.09 -7.12 22.14
N GLY A 408 -1.06 -7.85 22.70
CA GLY A 408 -2.30 -7.26 23.21
C GLY A 408 -3.40 -7.10 22.16
N ILE A 409 -3.20 -7.55 20.92
CA ILE A 409 -4.30 -7.66 19.95
C ILE A 409 -5.15 -8.87 20.32
N ASP A 410 -6.40 -8.60 20.68
CA ASP A 410 -7.40 -9.63 20.92
C ASP A 410 -8.23 -9.90 19.67
N ILE A 411 -8.05 -11.07 19.09
CA ILE A 411 -8.82 -11.54 17.93
C ILE A 411 -10.04 -12.38 18.35
N SER A 412 -10.15 -12.70 19.64
CA SER A 412 -11.10 -13.69 20.16
C SER A 412 -12.54 -13.24 19.95
N GLU A 413 -12.88 -12.00 20.33
CA GLU A 413 -14.21 -11.43 20.14
C GLU A 413 -14.61 -11.36 18.67
N THR A 414 -13.68 -10.97 17.78
CA THR A 414 -13.93 -10.95 16.33
C THR A 414 -14.25 -12.36 15.81
N LEU A 415 -13.50 -13.38 16.23
CA LEU A 415 -13.74 -14.78 15.81
C LEU A 415 -15.06 -15.33 16.36
N VAL A 416 -15.37 -15.09 17.64
CA VAL A 416 -16.64 -15.48 18.26
C VAL A 416 -17.79 -14.85 17.50
N THR A 417 -17.71 -13.54 17.26
CA THR A 417 -18.76 -12.79 16.56
C THR A 417 -18.96 -13.29 15.13
N LEU A 418 -17.90 -13.48 14.34
CA LEU A 418 -18.00 -14.00 12.97
C LEU A 418 -18.55 -15.42 12.91
N THR A 419 -18.09 -16.31 13.80
CA THR A 419 -18.52 -17.72 13.82
C THR A 419 -19.98 -17.83 14.26
N GLY A 420 -20.37 -17.18 15.36
CA GLY A 420 -21.76 -17.17 15.81
C GLY A 420 -22.69 -16.51 14.80
N PHE A 421 -22.21 -15.49 14.09
CA PHE A 421 -22.99 -14.80 13.08
C PHE A 421 -23.25 -15.65 11.83
N ILE A 422 -22.23 -16.28 11.23
CA ILE A 422 -22.40 -17.10 10.02
C ILE A 422 -23.21 -18.39 10.30
N ALA A 423 -23.31 -18.80 11.57
CA ALA A 423 -24.12 -19.93 12.00
C ALA A 423 -25.62 -19.74 11.68
N ARG A 424 -26.09 -18.48 11.58
CA ARG A 424 -27.49 -18.13 11.30
C ARG A 424 -27.97 -18.49 9.88
N TYR A 425 -27.04 -18.75 8.95
CA TYR A 425 -27.36 -18.91 7.52
C TYR A 425 -26.92 -20.28 6.97
N SER A 426 -27.75 -20.95 6.18
CA SER A 426 -27.50 -22.31 5.67
C SER A 426 -27.40 -22.41 4.14
N ASN A 427 -26.93 -21.35 3.47
CA ASN A 427 -26.78 -21.33 2.01
C ASN A 427 -25.36 -21.81 1.58
N PRO A 428 -25.14 -22.19 0.31
CA PRO A 428 -23.83 -22.67 -0.15
C PRO A 428 -22.66 -21.68 0.09
N HIS A 429 -22.92 -20.37 0.03
CA HIS A 429 -21.91 -19.35 0.30
C HIS A 429 -21.50 -19.32 1.78
N SER A 430 -22.45 -19.48 2.71
CA SER A 430 -22.15 -19.56 4.14
C SER A 430 -21.32 -20.80 4.49
N HIS A 431 -21.55 -21.93 3.82
CA HIS A 431 -20.72 -23.14 3.99
C HIS A 431 -19.26 -22.89 3.57
N ARG A 432 -19.05 -22.14 2.49
CA ARG A 432 -17.70 -21.75 2.04
C ARG A 432 -17.01 -20.85 3.07
N ILE A 433 -17.72 -19.86 3.60
CA ILE A 433 -17.20 -18.93 4.61
C ILE A 433 -16.87 -19.69 5.91
N ARG A 434 -17.75 -20.57 6.40
CA ARG A 434 -17.49 -21.44 7.56
C ARG A 434 -16.20 -22.24 7.41
N THR A 435 -15.99 -22.84 6.23
CA THR A 435 -14.74 -23.58 5.94
C THR A 435 -13.50 -22.68 6.03
N LYS A 436 -13.59 -21.44 5.53
CA LYS A 436 -12.51 -20.45 5.63
C LYS A 436 -12.29 -19.97 7.07
N LEU A 437 -13.35 -19.79 7.85
CA LEU A 437 -13.26 -19.45 9.27
C LEU A 437 -12.58 -20.57 10.08
N CYS A 438 -12.90 -21.85 9.82
CA CYS A 438 -12.16 -22.97 10.41
C CYS A 438 -10.66 -22.89 10.07
N ALA A 439 -10.31 -22.58 8.82
CA ALA A 439 -8.92 -22.42 8.41
C ALA A 439 -8.24 -21.19 9.05
N LEU A 440 -8.98 -20.11 9.32
CA LEU A 440 -8.50 -18.96 10.09
C LEU A 440 -8.24 -19.34 11.55
N CYS A 441 -9.18 -20.02 12.21
CA CYS A 441 -9.01 -20.54 13.57
C CYS A 441 -7.77 -21.44 13.66
N ASP A 442 -7.57 -22.34 12.69
CA ASP A 442 -6.37 -23.17 12.59
C ASP A 442 -5.07 -22.34 12.56
N SER A 443 -5.04 -21.22 11.82
CA SER A 443 -3.87 -20.34 11.73
C SER A 443 -3.64 -19.55 13.01
N VAL A 444 -4.71 -19.12 13.69
CA VAL A 444 -4.60 -18.44 15.00
C VAL A 444 -4.08 -19.42 16.07
N CYS A 445 -4.54 -20.67 16.08
CA CYS A 445 -4.04 -21.71 16.99
C CYS A 445 -2.54 -22.03 16.81
N LYS A 446 -1.93 -21.68 15.67
CA LYS A 446 -0.48 -21.83 15.45
C LYS A 446 0.33 -20.64 15.98
N ARG A 447 -0.34 -19.53 16.32
CA ARG A 447 0.23 -18.20 16.69
C ARG A 447 0.05 -17.85 18.17
N THR A 448 -0.16 -18.86 19.00
CA THR A 448 -0.65 -18.78 20.39
C THR A 448 0.18 -17.93 21.36
N GLU A 449 1.39 -17.50 20.99
CA GLU A 449 2.25 -16.63 21.83
C GLU A 449 2.10 -15.13 21.48
N THR A 450 1.50 -14.81 20.33
CA THR A 450 1.38 -13.42 19.83
C THR A 450 -0.04 -12.87 19.86
N LEU A 451 -1.06 -13.74 19.81
CA LEU A 451 -2.47 -13.35 19.81
C LEU A 451 -3.15 -13.85 21.09
N MET A 452 -4.04 -13.04 21.69
CA MET A 452 -4.65 -13.33 23.00
C MET A 452 -5.63 -14.52 23.02
N LEU A 453 -5.94 -15.16 21.88
CA LEU A 453 -6.86 -16.30 21.81
C LEU A 453 -6.44 -17.46 22.71
N ARG A 454 -5.13 -17.71 22.90
CA ARG A 454 -4.67 -18.84 23.74
C ARG A 454 -5.14 -18.68 25.20
N SER A 455 -5.10 -17.46 25.72
CA SER A 455 -5.49 -17.14 27.10
C SER A 455 -6.99 -17.05 27.31
N ASP A 456 -7.79 -16.82 26.25
CA ASP A 456 -9.24 -16.74 26.36
C ASP A 456 -9.91 -18.12 26.19
N THR A 457 -9.94 -18.86 27.29
CA THR A 457 -10.59 -20.17 27.37
C THR A 457 -12.08 -20.10 27.02
N THR A 458 -12.77 -19.01 27.36
CA THR A 458 -14.22 -18.86 27.14
C THR A 458 -14.52 -18.69 25.66
N ALA A 459 -13.83 -17.76 24.98
CA ALA A 459 -13.99 -17.56 23.55
C ALA A 459 -13.65 -18.83 22.76
N ARG A 460 -12.59 -19.56 23.16
CA ARG A 460 -12.24 -20.85 22.56
C ARG A 460 -13.36 -21.87 22.67
N GLN A 461 -13.98 -21.99 23.85
CA GLN A 461 -15.12 -22.90 24.06
C GLN A 461 -16.33 -22.52 23.21
N GLU A 462 -16.67 -21.23 23.13
CA GLU A 462 -17.80 -20.75 22.33
C GLU A 462 -17.59 -21.00 20.82
N ILE A 463 -16.38 -20.78 20.33
CA ILE A 463 -16.02 -21.13 18.94
C ILE A 463 -16.12 -22.64 18.71
N ILE A 464 -15.64 -23.48 19.65
CA ILE A 464 -15.75 -24.94 19.55
C ILE A 464 -17.21 -25.38 19.49
N ASP A 465 -18.06 -24.87 20.39
CA ASP A 465 -19.48 -25.17 20.42
C ASP A 465 -20.14 -24.83 19.08
N THR A 466 -19.86 -23.63 18.55
CA THR A 466 -20.41 -23.16 17.28
C THR A 466 -19.94 -24.01 16.09
N ILE A 467 -18.65 -24.34 16.01
CA ILE A 467 -18.08 -25.15 14.93
C ILE A 467 -18.60 -26.60 14.99
N MET A 468 -18.77 -27.16 16.18
CA MET A 468 -19.32 -28.49 16.38
C MET A 468 -20.76 -28.58 15.87
N ASP A 469 -21.56 -27.52 16.05
CA ASP A 469 -22.94 -27.45 15.57
C ASP A 469 -23.03 -27.34 14.02
N TRP A 470 -21.94 -26.99 13.33
CA TRP A 470 -21.88 -27.03 11.86
C TRP A 470 -21.69 -28.44 11.28
N ILE A 471 -21.33 -29.42 12.10
CA ILE A 471 -21.13 -30.80 11.67
C ILE A 471 -22.49 -31.47 11.44
N GLN A 472 -22.77 -31.83 10.19
CA GLN A 472 -24.04 -32.45 9.79
C GLN A 472 -23.80 -33.71 8.96
N ASP A 473 -24.77 -34.62 8.96
CA ASP A 473 -24.72 -35.85 8.17
C ASP A 473 -24.92 -35.53 6.67
N PRO A 474 -23.92 -35.73 5.80
CA PRO A 474 -24.02 -35.43 4.38
C PRO A 474 -25.05 -36.31 3.64
N SER A 475 -25.42 -37.47 4.20
CA SER A 475 -26.38 -38.40 3.59
C SER A 475 -27.82 -37.89 3.63
N LEU A 476 -28.11 -36.93 4.52
CA LEU A 476 -29.41 -36.28 4.63
C LEU A 476 -29.60 -35.17 3.59
N ILE A 477 -28.54 -34.80 2.86
CA ILE A 477 -28.55 -33.73 1.86
C ILE A 477 -28.78 -34.35 0.47
N ILE A 478 -29.94 -34.06 -0.11
CA ILE A 478 -30.36 -34.60 -1.41
C ILE A 478 -29.50 -34.04 -2.56
N GLU A 479 -29.11 -32.78 -2.48
CA GLU A 479 -28.31 -32.12 -3.53
C GLU A 479 -26.83 -32.49 -3.42
N SER A 480 -26.29 -33.17 -4.44
CA SER A 480 -24.93 -33.71 -4.40
C SER A 480 -23.85 -32.64 -4.23
N SER A 481 -24.02 -31.46 -4.85
CA SER A 481 -23.12 -30.30 -4.72
C SER A 481 -23.00 -29.83 -3.27
N ILE A 482 -24.12 -29.69 -2.58
CA ILE A 482 -24.20 -29.27 -1.18
C ILE A 482 -23.69 -30.37 -0.26
N SER A 483 -23.99 -31.64 -0.56
CA SER A 483 -23.47 -32.80 0.18
C SER A 483 -21.93 -32.87 0.14
N HIS A 484 -21.33 -32.62 -1.03
CA HIS A 484 -19.87 -32.54 -1.17
C HIS A 484 -19.27 -31.37 -0.37
N ALA A 485 -19.90 -30.18 -0.43
CA ALA A 485 -19.48 -29.02 0.33
C ALA A 485 -19.58 -29.27 1.86
N GLN A 486 -20.65 -29.94 2.31
CA GLN A 486 -20.84 -30.32 3.71
C GLN A 486 -19.76 -31.29 4.19
N ASN A 487 -19.37 -32.27 3.37
CA ASN A 487 -18.30 -33.20 3.73
C ASN A 487 -16.96 -32.45 3.93
N GLY A 488 -16.63 -31.52 3.02
CA GLY A 488 -15.46 -30.65 3.17
C GLY A 488 -15.51 -29.81 4.45
N LEU A 489 -16.68 -29.25 4.77
CA LEU A 489 -16.92 -28.48 5.98
C LEU A 489 -16.76 -29.34 7.25
N ASN A 490 -17.31 -30.56 7.29
CA ASN A 490 -17.18 -31.48 8.42
C ASN A 490 -15.70 -31.74 8.75
N ILE A 491 -14.87 -32.01 7.74
CA ILE A 491 -13.43 -32.26 7.91
C ILE A 491 -12.74 -31.00 8.47
N ALA A 492 -13.08 -29.82 7.96
CA ALA A 492 -12.52 -28.55 8.45
C ALA A 492 -12.93 -28.27 9.90
N CYS A 493 -14.19 -28.52 10.26
CA CYS A 493 -14.72 -28.35 11.62
C CYS A 493 -13.99 -29.26 12.62
N ILE A 494 -13.84 -30.54 12.30
CA ILE A 494 -13.15 -31.52 13.17
C ILE A 494 -11.70 -31.09 13.39
N ARG A 495 -10.97 -30.74 12.32
CA ARG A 495 -9.57 -30.30 12.41
C ARG A 495 -9.44 -29.06 13.27
N SER A 496 -10.27 -28.05 13.03
CA SER A 496 -10.25 -26.80 13.78
C SER A 496 -10.63 -27.00 15.25
N ALA A 497 -11.64 -27.83 15.54
CA ALA A 497 -12.04 -28.12 16.91
C ALA A 497 -10.90 -28.82 17.67
N VAL A 498 -10.22 -29.79 17.07
CA VAL A 498 -9.04 -30.46 17.67
C VAL A 498 -7.93 -29.46 17.99
N ASN A 499 -7.62 -28.54 17.07
CA ASN A 499 -6.61 -27.51 17.29
C ASN A 499 -7.03 -26.53 18.40
N LEU A 500 -8.30 -26.12 18.44
CA LEU A 500 -8.85 -25.23 19.47
C LEU A 500 -8.93 -25.90 20.85
N MET A 501 -9.06 -27.22 20.92
CA MET A 501 -9.06 -27.97 22.19
C MET A 501 -7.64 -28.24 22.74
N ALA A 502 -6.60 -28.04 21.94
CA ALA A 502 -5.22 -28.29 22.37
C ALA A 502 -4.85 -27.38 23.56
N SER A 503 -4.53 -27.98 24.72
CA SER A 503 -4.25 -27.24 25.96
C SER A 503 -5.40 -26.30 26.39
N LEU A 504 -6.66 -26.73 26.19
CA LEU A 504 -7.83 -26.04 26.71
C LEU A 504 -8.17 -26.59 28.10
N ASP A 505 -8.17 -25.73 29.11
CA ASP A 505 -8.73 -26.05 30.41
C ASP A 505 -10.25 -25.86 30.34
N LEU A 506 -11.03 -26.94 30.43
CA LEU A 506 -12.48 -26.84 30.29
C LEU A 506 -13.10 -26.12 31.50
N SER A 507 -13.42 -24.84 31.36
CA SER A 507 -14.25 -24.10 32.32
C SER A 507 -15.74 -24.33 32.07
N VAL A 508 -16.53 -24.39 33.14
CA VAL A 508 -18.00 -24.40 33.07
C VAL A 508 -18.45 -23.00 33.50
N SER A 509 -19.31 -22.35 32.69
CA SER A 509 -19.76 -20.97 32.91
C SER A 509 -20.29 -20.73 34.34
N ASP A 510 -20.01 -19.54 34.87
CA ASP A 510 -20.24 -19.13 36.27
C ASP A 510 -21.70 -19.26 36.72
N ALA A 511 -22.66 -19.28 35.79
CA ALA A 511 -24.08 -19.49 36.06
C ALA A 511 -24.42 -20.87 36.65
N HIS A 512 -23.52 -21.85 36.56
CA HIS A 512 -23.71 -23.23 37.04
C HIS A 512 -22.71 -23.66 38.13
N LYS A 513 -21.98 -22.71 38.75
CA LYS A 513 -21.02 -22.99 39.82
C LYS A 513 -21.65 -23.53 41.13
N ALA A 514 -22.98 -23.57 41.24
CA ALA A 514 -23.66 -23.97 42.45
C ALA A 514 -23.69 -25.50 42.72
N ASP A 515 -23.37 -26.36 41.75
CA ASP A 515 -23.35 -27.81 41.98
C ASP A 515 -22.40 -28.56 41.02
N GLY A 516 -21.40 -29.27 41.58
CA GLY A 516 -20.67 -30.33 40.89
C GLY A 516 -19.82 -29.92 39.67
N THR A 517 -18.84 -29.02 39.85
CA THR A 517 -17.87 -28.60 38.81
C THR A 517 -17.28 -29.78 38.01
N GLY A 518 -16.88 -30.86 38.67
CA GLY A 518 -16.31 -32.05 38.00
C GLY A 518 -17.30 -32.84 37.13
N HIS A 519 -18.59 -32.91 37.52
CA HIS A 519 -19.61 -33.59 36.71
C HIS A 519 -19.97 -32.80 35.46
N ASN A 520 -19.97 -31.47 35.54
CA ASN A 520 -20.27 -30.61 34.41
C ASN A 520 -19.13 -30.61 33.38
N THR A 521 -17.86 -30.58 33.82
CA THR A 521 -16.69 -30.74 32.92
C THR A 521 -16.67 -32.11 32.24
N SER A 522 -16.98 -33.19 32.96
CA SER A 522 -17.05 -34.55 32.39
C SER A 522 -18.15 -34.68 31.33
N ARG A 523 -19.34 -34.09 31.56
CA ARG A 523 -20.43 -34.05 30.57
C ARG A 523 -20.03 -33.27 29.31
N LEU A 524 -19.34 -32.14 29.47
CA LEU A 524 -18.86 -31.34 28.35
C LEU A 524 -17.84 -32.11 27.51
N PHE A 525 -16.89 -32.79 28.16
CA PHE A 525 -15.95 -33.69 27.47
C PHE A 525 -16.66 -34.78 26.68
N ILE A 526 -17.65 -35.46 27.28
CA ILE A 526 -18.42 -36.51 26.60
C ILE A 526 -19.20 -35.94 25.40
N ARG A 527 -19.77 -34.73 25.52
CA ARG A 527 -20.44 -34.06 24.41
C ARG A 527 -19.47 -33.85 23.24
N TYR A 528 -18.32 -33.23 23.49
CA TYR A 528 -17.32 -32.98 22.43
C TYR A 528 -16.80 -34.27 21.81
N TYR A 529 -16.47 -35.26 22.64
CA TYR A 529 -16.03 -36.57 22.17
C TYR A 529 -17.04 -37.22 21.21
N ASN A 530 -18.32 -37.24 21.60
CA ASN A 530 -19.38 -37.85 20.80
C ASN A 530 -19.58 -37.15 19.45
N VAL A 531 -19.52 -35.81 19.42
CA VAL A 531 -19.66 -35.05 18.17
C VAL A 531 -18.48 -35.29 17.24
N LEU A 532 -17.24 -35.33 17.77
CA LEU A 532 -16.04 -35.64 16.98
C LEU A 532 -16.11 -37.02 16.33
N ILE A 533 -16.51 -38.05 17.10
CA ILE A 533 -16.65 -39.41 16.59
C ILE A 533 -17.71 -39.47 15.49
N LYS A 534 -18.88 -38.84 15.69
CA LYS A 534 -19.92 -38.75 14.66
C LYS A 534 -19.42 -38.05 13.40
N GLY A 535 -18.74 -36.91 13.55
CA GLY A 535 -18.14 -36.17 12.43
C GLY A 535 -17.11 -37.00 11.65
N LEU A 536 -16.27 -37.77 12.34
CA LEU A 536 -15.31 -38.67 11.72
C LEU A 536 -16.00 -39.77 10.90
N HIS A 537 -17.09 -40.35 11.42
CA HIS A 537 -17.89 -41.33 10.68
C HIS A 537 -18.49 -40.74 9.39
N PHE A 538 -19.09 -39.55 9.46
CA PHE A 538 -19.61 -38.86 8.28
C PHE A 538 -18.52 -38.62 7.23
N SER A 539 -17.34 -38.19 7.69
CA SER A 539 -16.20 -37.88 6.81
C SER A 539 -15.63 -39.12 6.13
N GLN A 540 -15.63 -40.28 6.80
CA GLN A 540 -15.18 -41.55 6.23
C GLN A 540 -16.13 -42.08 5.14
N GLN A 541 -17.45 -41.99 5.37
CA GLN A 541 -18.45 -42.46 4.41
C GLN A 541 -18.37 -41.74 3.05
N GLY A 542 -18.07 -40.43 3.05
CA GLY A 542 -17.86 -39.65 1.83
C GLY A 542 -16.58 -39.97 1.03
N VAL A 543 -15.57 -40.57 1.67
CA VAL A 543 -14.33 -41.01 0.98
C VAL A 543 -14.52 -42.37 0.28
N PHE A 544 -15.35 -43.25 0.83
CA PHE A 544 -15.62 -44.57 0.24
C PHE A 544 -16.59 -44.54 -0.94
N SER A 545 -17.50 -43.56 -1.01
CA SER A 545 -18.37 -43.35 -2.18
C SER A 545 -17.60 -42.84 -3.42
N HIS A 546 -16.45 -42.20 -3.24
CA HIS A 546 -15.60 -41.69 -4.34
C HIS A 546 -14.70 -42.77 -4.99
N ARG A 547 -14.57 -43.96 -4.38
CA ARG A 547 -13.74 -45.08 -4.85
C ARG A 547 -14.55 -46.21 -5.53
N GLN A 548 -15.72 -45.93 -6.08
CA GLN A 548 -16.38 -46.88 -7.00
C GLN A 548 -15.68 -46.85 -8.37
N PRO A 549 -15.07 -47.95 -8.85
CA PRO A 549 -14.42 -47.98 -10.15
C PRO A 549 -15.46 -47.91 -11.26
N HIS A 550 -15.26 -47.01 -12.23
CA HIS A 550 -16.00 -46.99 -13.48
C HIS A 550 -16.01 -48.38 -14.12
N SER A 551 -17.23 -48.82 -14.44
CA SER A 551 -17.63 -50.07 -15.11
C SER A 551 -16.55 -50.78 -15.93
N THR A 552 -16.31 -52.05 -15.60
CA THR A 552 -15.76 -53.06 -16.50
C THR A 552 -16.64 -53.19 -17.75
N LYS A 553 -16.19 -52.61 -18.87
CA LYS A 553 -16.73 -52.94 -20.20
C LYS A 553 -16.43 -54.42 -20.48
N ARG A 554 -17.48 -55.24 -20.60
CA ARG A 554 -17.39 -56.60 -21.14
C ARG A 554 -16.81 -56.58 -22.57
N PRO A 555 -15.85 -57.44 -22.92
CA PRO A 555 -15.39 -57.54 -24.30
C PRO A 555 -16.43 -58.27 -25.15
N LYS A 556 -16.77 -57.71 -26.31
CA LYS A 556 -17.51 -58.39 -27.37
C LYS A 556 -16.61 -59.50 -27.93
N TYR A 557 -17.02 -60.75 -27.79
CA TYR A 557 -16.47 -61.85 -28.57
C TYR A 557 -16.88 -61.69 -30.03
N ARG A 558 -15.90 -61.69 -30.94
CA ARG A 558 -16.10 -62.00 -32.36
C ARG A 558 -16.07 -63.53 -32.50
N SER A 559 -17.13 -64.08 -33.07
CA SER A 559 -17.14 -65.31 -33.87
C SER A 559 -18.05 -65.06 -35.05
#